data_AF-A0A9P4WX94-F1
#
_entry.id   AF-A0A9P4WX94-F1
#
_cell.length_a   1.000
_cell.length_b   1.000
_cell.length_c   1.000
_cell.angle_alpha   90.00
_cell.angle_beta   90.00
_cell.angle_gamma   90.00
#
_symmetry.space_group_name_H-M   'P 1'
#
loop_
_entity.id
_entity.type
_entity.pdbx_description
1 polymer ?
#
loop_
_entity_poly.entity_id
_entity_poly.type
_entity_poly.pdbx_seq_one_letter_code
_entity_poly.pdbx_strand_id
1 'polypeptide(L)'
;MTTRPAQDRIASHGRGGAGNIAPDTNTAYTKPEDLVTPTIKSNTYTTGRGGQGNMAKNDDPANARLAQDVEGPTTISEPKGAVHYGRGGAANIITDKERNSGEAKRSESGASGEQGIMSKVKGFFKS
;
A
#
# COMPACT_ATOMS: atom_id res chain seq x y z
N MET A 1 -14.84 -10.45 30.15
CA MET A 1 -14.91 -9.52 29.00
C MET A 1 -15.21 -8.14 29.54
N THR A 2 -14.24 -7.23 29.51
CA THR A 2 -14.46 -5.84 29.96
C THR A 2 -15.09 -5.08 28.80
N THR A 3 -16.37 -4.75 28.91
CA THR A 3 -17.02 -3.75 28.05
C THR A 3 -16.28 -2.43 28.25
N ARG A 4 -15.54 -2.00 27.23
CA ARG A 4 -14.77 -0.75 27.30
C ARG A 4 -15.77 0.41 27.32
N PRO A 5 -15.66 1.37 28.25
CA PRO A 5 -16.61 2.46 28.35
C PRO A 5 -16.71 3.24 27.02
N ALA A 6 -17.88 3.80 26.75
CA ALA A 6 -18.07 4.78 25.68
C ALA A 6 -17.18 5.98 25.99
N GLN A 7 -15.99 5.96 25.41
CA GLN A 7 -14.99 7.02 25.54
C GLN A 7 -15.12 7.89 24.31
N ASP A 8 -15.18 9.21 24.50
CA ASP A 8 -14.94 10.22 23.46
C ASP A 8 -13.53 10.01 22.91
N ARG A 9 -13.38 9.01 22.05
CA ARG A 9 -12.12 8.69 21.39
C ARG A 9 -12.05 9.52 20.12
N ILE A 10 -10.84 9.94 19.80
CA ILE A 10 -10.56 10.60 18.54
C ILE A 10 -9.87 9.56 17.65
N ALA A 11 -10.39 9.36 16.44
CA ALA A 11 -9.89 8.40 15.47
C ALA A 11 -9.41 9.10 14.19
N SER A 12 -8.34 8.58 13.60
CA SER A 12 -7.85 9.01 12.28
C SER A 12 -8.44 8.15 11.17
N HIS A 13 -8.88 8.78 10.07
CA HIS A 13 -9.47 8.09 8.93
C HIS A 13 -8.65 8.34 7.65
N GLY A 14 -8.34 7.31 6.87
CA GLY A 14 -7.64 7.49 5.59
C GLY A 14 -6.17 7.92 5.73
N ARG A 15 -5.66 8.70 4.76
CA ARG A 15 -4.23 9.10 4.70
C ARG A 15 -4.02 10.46 5.35
N GLY A 16 -3.41 10.49 6.54
CA GLY A 16 -2.62 11.58 7.19
C GLY A 16 -3.13 13.03 7.15
N GLY A 17 -3.01 13.76 8.27
CA GLY A 17 -3.33 15.19 8.36
C GLY A 17 -4.50 15.51 9.28
N ALA A 18 -4.58 16.76 9.76
CA ALA A 18 -5.52 17.17 10.80
C ALA A 18 -7.01 16.99 10.41
N GLY A 19 -7.36 17.11 9.13
CA GLY A 19 -8.73 16.94 8.65
C GLY A 19 -9.27 15.50 8.73
N ASN A 20 -8.42 14.53 9.01
CA ASN A 20 -8.78 13.12 9.12
C ASN A 20 -9.04 12.67 10.57
N ILE A 21 -8.81 13.57 11.53
CA ILE A 21 -8.93 13.33 12.96
C ILE A 21 -10.34 13.77 13.38
N ALA A 22 -11.19 12.81 13.74
CA ALA A 22 -12.58 13.08 14.12
C ALA A 22 -12.99 12.23 15.33
N PRO A 23 -14.03 12.64 16.08
CA PRO A 23 -14.62 11.80 17.12
C PRO A 23 -15.01 10.43 16.54
N ASP A 24 -14.69 9.38 17.28
CA ASP A 24 -14.97 7.99 16.96
C ASP A 24 -16.45 7.72 17.22
N THR A 25 -17.29 8.09 16.25
CA THR A 25 -18.75 7.90 16.31
C THR A 25 -19.17 6.50 15.86
N ASN A 26 -18.22 5.64 15.47
CA ASN A 26 -18.54 4.33 14.94
C ASN A 26 -18.83 3.35 16.08
N THR A 27 -20.08 2.93 16.25
CA THR A 27 -20.43 1.94 17.27
C THR A 27 -20.24 0.50 16.82
N ALA A 28 -19.99 0.27 15.53
CA ALA A 28 -19.80 -1.06 14.94
C ALA A 28 -18.32 -1.48 14.99
N TYR A 29 -17.79 -1.60 16.21
CA TYR A 29 -16.50 -2.26 16.38
C TYR A 29 -16.66 -3.76 16.21
N THR A 30 -15.68 -4.38 15.56
CA THR A 30 -15.58 -5.82 15.43
C THR A 30 -15.65 -6.45 16.81
N LYS A 31 -16.66 -7.30 17.02
CA LYS A 31 -16.79 -8.05 18.25
C LYS A 31 -15.97 -9.34 18.16
N PRO A 32 -15.63 -9.98 19.29
CA PRO A 32 -14.93 -11.27 19.26
C PRO A 32 -15.65 -12.33 18.40
N GLU A 33 -16.99 -12.27 18.35
CA GLU A 33 -17.81 -13.18 17.55
C GLU A 33 -17.62 -12.96 16.03
N ASP A 34 -17.33 -11.73 15.61
CA ASP A 34 -17.11 -11.38 14.19
C ASP A 34 -15.74 -11.84 13.68
N LEU A 35 -14.81 -12.16 14.60
CA LEU A 35 -13.47 -12.66 14.27
C LEU A 35 -13.44 -14.18 14.08
N VAL A 36 -14.56 -14.87 14.32
CA VAL A 36 -14.67 -16.31 14.09
C VAL A 36 -14.65 -16.56 12.59
N THR A 37 -13.62 -17.28 12.14
CA THR A 37 -13.51 -17.64 10.73
C THR A 37 -14.67 -18.56 10.34
N PRO A 38 -15.46 -18.20 9.31
CA PRO A 38 -16.59 -19.03 8.89
C PRO A 38 -16.10 -20.34 8.27
N THR A 39 -16.84 -21.43 8.51
CA THR A 39 -16.59 -22.73 7.91
C THR A 39 -17.33 -22.90 6.58
N ILE A 40 -16.79 -23.75 5.71
CA ILE A 40 -17.43 -24.08 4.44
C ILE A 40 -18.64 -24.97 4.71
N LYS A 41 -19.81 -24.57 4.22
CA LYS A 41 -21.09 -25.30 4.43
C LYS A 41 -21.44 -26.26 3.29
N SER A 42 -20.76 -26.17 2.16
CA SER A 42 -20.99 -27.05 1.00
C SER A 42 -20.30 -28.40 1.20
N ASN A 43 -20.86 -29.45 0.58
CA ASN A 43 -20.28 -30.80 0.59
C ASN A 43 -18.95 -30.89 -0.18
N THR A 44 -18.63 -29.88 -0.98
CA THR A 44 -17.44 -29.82 -1.83
C THR A 44 -16.85 -28.42 -1.76
N TYR A 45 -15.52 -28.30 -1.86
CA TYR A 45 -14.78 -27.04 -1.90
C TYR A 45 -13.67 -27.09 -2.98
N THR A 46 -13.15 -25.93 -3.37
CA THR A 46 -12.00 -25.81 -4.29
C THR A 46 -10.71 -25.55 -3.52
N THR A 47 -9.62 -26.21 -3.90
CA THR A 47 -8.28 -26.07 -3.31
C THR A 47 -7.36 -25.10 -4.08
N GLY A 48 -7.87 -24.39 -5.10
CA GLY A 48 -7.02 -23.49 -5.90
C GLY A 48 -7.70 -22.80 -7.09
N ARG A 49 -6.90 -22.50 -8.13
CA ARG A 49 -7.36 -21.82 -9.36
C ARG A 49 -8.31 -22.75 -10.14
N GLY A 50 -9.46 -22.23 -10.56
CA GLY A 50 -10.67 -23.02 -10.90
C GLY A 50 -10.53 -24.19 -11.88
N GLY A 51 -11.52 -25.08 -11.84
CA GLY A 51 -11.64 -26.28 -12.68
C GLY A 51 -12.18 -27.47 -11.89
N GLN A 52 -12.84 -28.42 -12.56
CA GLN A 52 -13.40 -29.62 -11.90
C GLN A 52 -12.32 -30.47 -11.21
N GLY A 53 -11.07 -30.42 -11.68
CA GLY A 53 -9.95 -31.18 -11.12
C GLY A 53 -9.47 -30.71 -9.75
N ASN A 54 -9.87 -29.52 -9.30
CA ASN A 54 -9.46 -28.94 -8.02
C ASN A 54 -10.58 -28.97 -6.96
N MET A 55 -11.64 -29.75 -7.20
CA MET A 55 -12.75 -29.93 -6.26
C MET A 55 -12.47 -31.11 -5.31
N ALA A 56 -12.61 -30.86 -4.00
CA ALA A 56 -12.45 -31.85 -2.94
C ALA A 56 -13.71 -31.95 -2.08
N LYS A 57 -13.97 -33.13 -1.51
CA LYS A 57 -15.08 -33.32 -0.58
C LYS A 57 -14.78 -32.68 0.77
N ASN A 58 -15.77 -32.02 1.35
CA ASN A 58 -15.71 -31.40 2.66
C ASN A 58 -16.08 -32.42 3.74
N ASP A 59 -15.20 -33.39 3.98
CA ASP A 59 -15.40 -34.41 5.01
C ASP A 59 -14.98 -33.90 6.41
N ASP A 60 -14.03 -32.95 6.46
CA ASP A 60 -13.56 -32.29 7.68
C ASP A 60 -13.36 -30.79 7.43
N PRO A 61 -14.07 -29.89 8.15
CA PRO A 61 -13.94 -28.45 7.99
C PRO A 61 -12.54 -27.92 8.33
N ALA A 62 -11.78 -28.57 9.20
CA ALA A 62 -10.41 -28.15 9.53
C ALA A 62 -9.46 -28.39 8.34
N ASN A 63 -9.58 -29.55 7.69
CA ASN A 63 -8.80 -29.86 6.50
C ASN A 63 -9.20 -29.00 5.30
N ALA A 64 -10.50 -28.74 5.13
CA ALA A 64 -10.98 -27.86 4.09
C ALA A 64 -10.42 -26.43 4.23
N ARG A 65 -10.27 -25.96 5.47
CA ARG A 65 -9.61 -24.68 5.76
C ARG A 65 -8.14 -24.70 5.37
N LEU A 66 -7.38 -25.68 5.85
CA LEU A 66 -5.96 -25.82 5.55
C LEU A 66 -5.70 -25.88 4.04
N ALA A 67 -6.55 -26.58 3.30
CA ALA A 67 -6.42 -26.76 1.86
C ALA A 67 -6.82 -25.52 1.03
N GLN A 68 -7.52 -24.54 1.63
CA GLN A 68 -7.80 -23.25 1.01
C GLN A 68 -6.83 -22.15 1.42
N ASP A 69 -6.10 -22.38 2.50
CA ASP A 69 -5.12 -21.42 2.98
C ASP A 69 -3.94 -21.32 2.02
N VAL A 70 -3.64 -20.10 1.63
CA VAL A 70 -2.43 -19.80 0.87
C VAL A 70 -1.35 -19.46 1.89
N GLU A 71 -0.40 -20.37 2.09
CA GLU A 71 0.85 -20.01 2.76
C GLU A 71 1.55 -18.94 1.91
N GLY A 72 1.82 -17.79 2.53
CA GLY A 72 2.57 -16.73 1.88
C GLY A 72 3.95 -17.27 1.44
N PRO A 73 4.56 -16.69 0.40
CA PRO A 73 5.90 -17.10 -0.02
C PRO A 73 6.85 -17.01 1.17
N THR A 74 7.49 -18.12 1.53
CA THR A 74 8.48 -18.21 2.62
C THR A 74 9.67 -17.30 2.39
N THR A 75 9.91 -16.90 1.14
CA THR A 75 10.93 -15.94 0.76
C THR A 75 10.32 -14.88 -0.15
N ILE A 76 10.24 -13.65 0.34
CA ILE A 76 10.03 -12.49 -0.53
C ILE A 76 11.38 -12.25 -1.19
N SER A 77 11.54 -12.67 -2.45
CA SER A 77 12.72 -12.30 -3.22
C SER A 77 12.77 -10.78 -3.28
N GLU A 78 13.92 -10.21 -2.94
CA GLU A 78 14.17 -8.81 -3.27
C GLU A 78 13.99 -8.65 -4.79
N PRO A 79 13.29 -7.59 -5.24
CA PRO A 79 13.13 -7.34 -6.65
C PRO A 79 14.51 -7.13 -7.26
N LYS A 80 14.95 -8.06 -8.11
CA LYS A 80 16.22 -7.96 -8.81
C LYS A 80 16.06 -6.95 -9.95
N GLY A 81 16.67 -5.77 -9.82
CA GLY A 81 16.70 -4.74 -10.85
C GLY A 81 15.91 -3.48 -10.50
N ALA A 82 15.63 -2.68 -11.54
CA ALA A 82 14.93 -1.41 -11.43
C ALA A 82 13.51 -1.57 -10.86
N VAL A 83 13.24 -0.97 -9.71
CA VAL A 83 11.88 -0.91 -9.13
C VAL A 83 11.24 0.43 -9.46
N HIS A 84 10.03 0.39 -10.01
CA HIS A 84 9.26 1.60 -10.33
C HIS A 84 8.26 1.91 -9.23
N TYR A 85 8.24 3.15 -8.73
CA TYR A 85 7.23 3.62 -7.77
C TYR A 85 6.31 4.68 -8.40
N GLY A 86 5.01 4.62 -8.11
CA GLY A 86 4.04 5.60 -8.62
C GLY A 86 3.68 5.44 -10.10
N ARG A 87 3.22 6.53 -10.74
CA ARG A 87 2.72 6.52 -12.13
C ARG A 87 3.80 7.02 -13.10
N GLY A 88 4.40 6.08 -13.86
CA GLY A 88 5.06 6.25 -15.16
C GLY A 88 6.18 7.29 -15.31
N GLY A 89 7.38 6.84 -15.71
CA GLY A 89 8.52 7.68 -16.10
C GLY A 89 9.86 7.08 -15.65
N ALA A 90 10.93 7.28 -16.42
CA ALA A 90 12.26 6.79 -16.07
C ALA A 90 12.82 7.38 -14.75
N ALA A 91 12.25 8.50 -14.29
CA ALA A 91 12.63 9.17 -13.05
C ALA A 91 12.17 8.45 -11.76
N ASN A 92 11.29 7.45 -11.87
CA ASN A 92 10.76 6.73 -10.70
C ASN A 92 11.45 5.38 -10.49
N ILE A 93 12.60 5.17 -11.13
CA ILE A 93 13.37 3.94 -11.09
C ILE A 93 14.34 4.02 -9.91
N ILE A 94 14.21 3.10 -8.96
CA ILE A 94 15.24 2.88 -7.94
C ILE A 94 16.07 1.69 -8.39
N THR A 95 17.37 1.91 -8.61
CA THR A 95 18.33 0.84 -8.85
C THR A 95 19.21 0.62 -7.62
N ASP A 96 19.73 -0.59 -7.43
CA ASP A 96 20.54 -0.93 -6.26
C ASP A 96 21.83 -0.11 -6.14
N LYS A 97 22.31 0.48 -7.24
CA LYS A 97 23.49 1.35 -7.27
C LYS A 97 23.27 2.71 -6.60
N GLU A 98 22.01 3.15 -6.46
CA GLU A 98 21.66 4.48 -5.95
C GLU A 98 21.28 4.48 -4.46
N ARG A 99 21.26 3.32 -3.80
CA ARG A 99 20.94 3.19 -2.35
C ARG A 99 22.05 3.72 -1.42
N ASN A 100 23.18 4.19 -1.95
CA ASN A 100 24.22 4.90 -1.21
C ASN A 100 24.07 6.43 -1.36
N SER A 101 22.98 6.99 -0.83
CA SER A 101 22.72 8.44 -0.88
C SER A 101 23.13 9.15 0.41
N GLY A 102 24.41 9.03 0.78
CA GLY A 102 25.09 10.05 1.58
C GLY A 102 25.51 11.27 0.75
N GLU A 103 25.40 11.20 -0.57
CA GLU A 103 25.97 12.20 -1.47
C GLU A 103 25.05 12.44 -2.67
N ALA A 104 23.87 13.02 -2.41
CA ALA A 104 23.10 13.68 -3.45
C ALA A 104 23.87 14.95 -3.88
N LYS A 105 24.92 14.78 -4.71
CA LYS A 105 25.48 15.91 -5.44
C LYS A 105 24.37 16.46 -6.32
N ARG A 106 23.89 17.66 -5.99
CA ARG A 106 23.28 18.55 -6.96
C ARG A 106 24.28 18.66 -8.10
N SER A 107 23.99 18.01 -9.23
CA SER A 107 24.64 18.35 -10.48
C SER A 107 24.17 19.76 -10.80
N GLU A 108 25.03 20.71 -10.47
CA GLU A 108 24.99 22.06 -11.01
C GLU A 108 25.22 21.91 -12.52
N SER A 109 24.12 21.67 -13.25
CA SER A 109 24.10 21.80 -14.70
C SER A 109 24.52 23.24 -14.98
N GLY A 110 25.71 23.38 -15.56
CA GLY A 110 26.36 24.65 -15.83
C GLY A 110 25.40 25.69 -16.38
N ALA A 111 25.23 26.77 -15.62
CA ALA A 111 24.59 27.99 -16.07
C ALA A 111 25.54 28.74 -17.01
N SER A 112 25.77 28.18 -18.21
CA SER A 112 26.29 28.95 -19.34
C SER A 112 25.08 29.49 -20.11
N GLY A 113 24.65 30.69 -19.72
CA GLY A 113 23.52 31.36 -20.33
C GLY A 113 22.99 32.47 -19.44
N GLU A 114 23.84 33.46 -19.14
CA GLU A 114 23.41 34.74 -18.62
C GLU A 114 22.39 35.38 -19.57
N GLN A 115 21.10 35.11 -19.38
CA GLN A 115 20.02 36.04 -19.70
C GLN A 115 18.91 35.84 -18.67
N GLY A 116 19.18 36.37 -17.47
CA GLY A 116 18.21 36.42 -16.39
C GLY A 116 16.98 37.26 -16.74
N ILE A 117 15.90 37.02 -16.00
CA ILE A 117 14.54 37.58 -16.12
C ILE A 117 14.51 39.12 -16.28
N MET A 118 15.59 39.80 -15.89
CA MET A 118 15.80 41.23 -16.06
C MET A 118 15.93 41.68 -17.53
N SER A 119 16.34 40.79 -18.46
CA SER A 119 16.38 41.09 -19.90
C SER A 119 14.98 41.20 -20.52
N LYS A 120 14.00 40.44 -20.02
CA LYS A 120 12.59 40.53 -20.45
C LYS A 120 11.88 41.79 -19.96
N VAL A 121 12.24 42.30 -18.79
CA VAL A 121 11.61 43.51 -18.21
C VAL A 121 12.14 44.79 -18.87
N LYS A 122 13.41 44.82 -19.29
CA LYS A 122 14.02 45.99 -19.97
C LYS A 122 13.40 46.29 -21.33
N GLY A 123 12.80 45.29 -21.99
CA GLY A 123 12.07 45.46 -23.26
C GLY A 123 10.71 46.14 -23.14
N PHE A 124 10.17 46.27 -21.92
CA PHE A 124 8.83 46.83 -21.69
C PHE A 124 8.81 48.32 -21.35
N PHE A 125 9.96 48.91 -21.02
CA PHE A 125 10.06 50.31 -20.54
C PHE A 125 10.76 51.26 -21.52
N LYS A 126 10.91 50.87 -22.79
CA LYS A 126 11.42 51.78 -23.83
C LYS A 126 10.25 52.34 -24.65
N SER A 127 9.72 53.47 -24.21
CA SER A 127 8.98 54.45 -25.02
C SER A 127 9.73 55.77 -25.01
#